data_AF-A0A7L0LY95-F1
#
_entry.id   AF-A0A7L0LY95-F1
#
_cell.length_a   1.000
_cell.length_b   1.000
_cell.length_c   1.000
_cell.angle_alpha   90.00
_cell.angle_beta   90.00
_cell.angle_gamma   90.00
#
_symmetry.space_group_name_H-M   'P 1'
#
loop_
_entity.id
_entity.type
_entity.pdbx_description
1 polymer ?
#
loop_
_entity_poly.entity_id
_entity_poly.type
_entity_poly.pdbx_seq_one_letter_code
_entity_poly.pdbx_strand_id
1 'polypeptide(L)' 'MDPCGLEYFCEQVQQKDVARRMQVGQELLEYLSDPARCSEVEQDLQRLDKVIDELTAWVNSSNFKVRL' A
#
# COMPACT_ATOMS: atom_id res chain seq x y z
N MET A 1 -3.45 -14.20 15.51
CA MET A 1 -2.99 -12.82 15.73
C MET A 1 -3.01 -12.20 14.36
N ASP A 2 -4.19 -11.71 14.00
CA ASP A 2 -4.50 -11.20 12.68
C ASP A 2 -3.57 -10.01 12.41
N PRO A 3 -2.74 -10.04 11.36
CA PRO A 3 -1.93 -8.88 11.02
C PRO A 3 -2.92 -7.73 10.75
N CYS A 4 -2.88 -6.69 11.58
CA CYS A 4 -3.64 -5.47 11.37
C CYS A 4 -3.34 -5.00 9.94
N GLY A 5 -4.34 -4.98 9.05
CA GLY A 5 -4.12 -5.01 7.61
C GLY A 5 -3.20 -3.90 7.13
N LEU A 6 -3.48 -2.67 7.57
CA LEU A 6 -2.70 -1.47 7.25
C LEU A 6 -1.31 -1.43 7.87
N GLU A 7 -1.09 -2.11 9.00
CA GLU A 7 0.25 -2.21 9.59
C GLU A 7 1.17 -3.06 8.72
N TYR A 8 0.65 -4.19 8.20
CA TYR A 8 1.37 -5.01 7.23
C TYR A 8 1.75 -4.19 5.99
N PHE A 9 0.81 -3.44 5.39
CA PHE A 9 1.12 -2.61 4.22
C PHE A 9 2.19 -1.56 4.52
N CYS A 10 2.15 -0.93 5.71
CA CYS A 10 3.16 0.04 6.14
C CYS A 10 4.56 -0.59 6.22
N GLU A 11 4.70 -1.77 6.83
CA GLU A 11 5.99 -2.47 6.89
C GLU A 11 6.46 -2.90 5.50
N GLN A 12 5.55 -3.34 4.64
CA GLN A 12 5.85 -3.79 3.29
C GLN A 12 6.33 -2.65 2.38
N VAL A 13 5.68 -1.49 2.41
CA VAL A 13 6.11 -0.34 1.59
C VAL A 13 7.42 0.26 2.07
N GLN A 14 7.82 0.07 3.33
CA GLN A 14 9.13 0.50 3.81
C GLN A 14 10.29 -0.38 3.30
N GLN A 15 10.03 -1.60 2.81
CA GLN A 15 11.07 -2.48 2.29
C GLN A 15 11.67 -1.95 0.99
N LYS A 16 12.96 -2.20 0.72
CA LYS A 16 13.65 -1.70 -0.50
C LYS A 16 13.40 -2.57 -1.75
N ASP A 17 12.61 -3.62 -1.62
CA ASP A 17 12.33 -4.58 -2.67
C ASP A 17 11.23 -4.06 -3.62
N VAL A 18 11.65 -3.71 -4.84
CA VAL A 18 10.80 -3.22 -5.93
C VAL A 18 9.65 -4.18 -6.26
N ALA A 19 9.97 -5.47 -6.43
CA ALA A 19 8.96 -6.47 -6.78
C ALA A 19 7.90 -6.62 -5.68
N ARG A 20 8.35 -6.59 -4.42
CA ARG A 20 7.48 -6.66 -3.25
C ARG A 20 6.56 -5.43 -3.15
N ARG A 21 7.10 -4.21 -3.28
CA ARG A 21 6.27 -2.98 -3.30
C ARG A 21 5.19 -3.02 -4.38
N MET A 22 5.50 -3.54 -5.57
CA MET A 22 4.49 -3.74 -6.61
C MET A 22 3.39 -4.73 -6.22
N GLN A 23 3.76 -5.89 -5.67
CA GLN A 23 2.77 -6.86 -5.20
C GLN A 23 1.89 -6.28 -4.09
N VAL A 24 2.51 -5.55 -3.16
CA VAL A 24 1.86 -4.92 -2.01
C VAL A 24 0.87 -3.85 -2.45
N GLY A 25 1.18 -3.08 -3.50
CA GLY A 25 0.24 -2.13 -4.08
C GLY A 25 -1.00 -2.81 -4.67
N GLN A 26 -0.83 -3.99 -5.29
CA GLN A 26 -1.94 -4.78 -5.82
C GLN A 26 -2.77 -5.41 -4.68
N GLU A 27 -2.12 -6.00 -3.67
CA GLU A 27 -2.79 -6.50 -2.46
C GLU A 27 -3.55 -5.40 -1.72
N LEU A 28 -2.99 -4.18 -1.66
CA LEU A 28 -3.65 -3.02 -1.07
C LEU A 28 -4.91 -2.65 -1.85
N LEU A 29 -4.86 -2.68 -3.18
CA LEU A 29 -6.01 -2.39 -4.03
C LEU A 29 -7.14 -3.40 -3.84
N GLU A 30 -6.81 -4.69 -3.74
CA GLU A 30 -7.75 -5.76 -3.43
C GLU A 30 -8.32 -5.61 -2.02
N TYR A 31 -7.48 -5.24 -1.05
CA TYR A 31 -7.89 -4.96 0.32
C TYR A 31 -8.88 -3.79 0.40
N LEU A 32 -8.62 -2.68 -0.32
CA LEU A 32 -9.49 -1.51 -0.38
C LEU A 32 -10.79 -1.76 -1.16
N SER A 33 -10.78 -2.72 -2.09
CA SER A 33 -11.97 -3.12 -2.84
C SER A 33 -12.94 -3.94 -1.99
N ASP A 34 -12.51 -4.44 -0.84
CA ASP A 34 -13.36 -5.20 0.07
C ASP A 34 -14.17 -4.29 1.01
N PRO A 35 -15.52 -4.28 0.90
CA PRO A 35 -16.36 -3.40 1.70
C PRO A 35 -16.40 -3.79 3.19
N ALA A 36 -16.03 -5.02 3.56
CA ALA A 36 -15.97 -5.43 4.96
C ALA A 36 -14.72 -4.86 5.67
N ARG A 37 -13.66 -4.53 4.91
CA ARG A 37 -12.44 -3.89 5.43
C ARG A 37 -12.51 -2.36 5.39
N CYS A 38 -13.47 -1.79 4.67
CA CYS A 38 -13.67 -0.34 4.56
C CYS A 38 -13.75 0.34 5.93
N SER A 39 -14.49 -0.22 6.90
CA SER A 39 -14.58 0.34 8.26
C SER A 39 -13.21 0.42 8.97
N GLU A 40 -12.33 -0.57 8.80
CA GLU A 40 -10.97 -0.56 9.39
C GLU A 40 -10.10 0.49 8.70
N VAL A 41 -10.21 0.60 7.36
CA VAL A 41 -9.49 1.60 6.57
C VAL A 41 -9.90 3.02 6.91
N GLU A 42 -11.20 3.26 7.07
CA GLU A 42 -11.75 4.57 7.42
C GLU A 42 -11.26 5.05 8.78
N GLN A 43 -11.04 4.12 9.73
CA GLN A 43 -10.46 4.45 11.04
C GLN A 43 -8.97 4.78 10.97
N ASP A 44 -8.23 4.17 10.05
CA ASP A 44 -6.78 4.31 9.89
C ASP A 44 -6.39 5.00 8.56
N LEU A 45 -7.19 5.99 8.14
CA LEU A 45 -6.96 6.77 6.93
C LEU A 45 -5.55 7.40 6.86
N GLN A 46 -5.01 7.87 7.98
CA GLN A 46 -3.65 8.42 8.06
C GLN A 46 -2.58 7.37 7.71
N ARG A 47 -2.81 6.12 8.09
CA ARG A 47 -1.88 5.02 7.82
C ARG A 47 -1.97 4.60 6.36
N LEU A 48 -3.19 4.54 5.81
CA LEU A 48 -3.40 4.34 4.38
C LEU A 48 -2.69 5.43 3.55
N ASP A 49 -2.89 6.70 3.89
CA ASP A 49 -2.28 7.83 3.20
C ASP A 49 -0.76 7.69 3.12
N LYS A 50 -0.12 7.34 4.25
CA LYS A 50 1.33 7.07 4.30
C LYS A 50 1.76 5.91 3.40
N VAL A 51 0.98 4.83 3.35
CA VAL A 51 1.28 3.68 2.47
C VAL A 51 1.21 4.09 1.00
N ILE A 52 0.19 4.85 0.63
CA ILE A 52 -0.01 5.39 -0.72
C ILE A 52 1.08 6.40 -1.09
N ASP A 53 1.47 7.29 -0.17
CA ASP A 53 2.55 8.27 -0.38
C ASP A 53 3.89 7.57 -0.62
N GLU A 54 4.26 6.60 0.22
CA GLU A 54 5.49 5.81 0.05
C GLU A 54 5.50 5.01 -1.27
N LEU A 55 4.36 4.41 -1.65
CA LEU A 55 4.21 3.75 -2.95
C LEU A 55 4.33 4.74 -4.11
N THR A 56 3.73 5.92 -4.00
CA THR A 56 3.72 6.94 -5.06
C THR A 56 5.11 7.56 -5.23
N ALA A 57 5.78 7.90 -4.12
CA ALA A 57 7.15 8.38 -4.09
C ALA A 57 8.10 7.34 -4.70
N TRP A 58 7.88 6.07 -4.41
CA TRP A 58 8.62 4.96 -4.99
C TRP A 58 8.39 4.81 -6.49
N VAL A 59 7.14 4.77 -6.95
CA VAL A 59 6.81 4.69 -8.38
C VAL A 59 7.42 5.86 -9.16
N ASN A 60 7.34 7.07 -8.61
CA ASN A 60 7.98 8.27 -9.17
C ASN A 60 9.51 8.14 -9.22
N SER A 61 10.13 7.63 -8.15
CA SER A 61 11.59 7.47 -8.05
C SER A 61 12.13 6.34 -8.93
N SER A 62 11.37 5.25 -9.09
CA SER A 62 11.83 4.04 -9.77
C SER A 62 11.83 4.12 -11.29
N ASN A 63 11.47 5.26 -11.91
CA ASN A 63 11.26 5.35 -13.36
C ASN A 63 10.37 4.18 -13.86
N PHE A 64 9.39 3.75 -13.05
CA PHE A 64 8.61 2.53 -13.32
C PHE A 64 7.70 2.65 -14.56
N LYS A 65 7.70 3.83 -15.20
CA LYS A 65 7.46 4.16 -16.61
C LYS A 65 6.37 5.23 -16.73
N VAL A 66 6.79 6.46 -17.06
CA VAL A 66 6.06 7.26 -18.04
C VAL A 66 6.15 6.48 -19.36
N ARG A 67 5.30 5.46 -19.50
CA ARG A 67 4.84 4.95 -20.80
C ARG A 67 3.32 5.14 -20.79
N LEU A 68 2.91 6.41 -20.84
CA LEU A 68 1.65 6.75 -21.50
C LEU A 68 1.90 6.75 -23.01
#